data_AF-A0A346PKW0-F1
#
_entry.id   AF-A0A346PKW0-F1
#
_cell.length_a   1.000
_cell.length_b   1.000
_cell.length_c   1.000
_cell.angle_alpha   90.00
_cell.angle_beta   90.00
_cell.angle_gamma   90.00
#
_symmetry.space_group_name_H-M   'P 1'
#
loop_
_entity.id
_entity.type
_entity.pdbx_description
1 polymer ?
#
loop_
_entity_poly.entity_id
_entity_poly.type
_entity_poly.pdbx_seq_one_letter_code
_entity_poly.pdbx_strand_id
1 'polypeptide(L)'
;MTGVYVALLACGVGSVLGLERAVLLVGGLLGWLVIAFALTARPWVWVVLGRQRLLSVPAIVAFGPAIGLAMALQTGVIGDVWRTSLYVSVALVLLGVGIQVTGTSAYARQAAGDRSISWECRADATRRRRTRLVSWIAALVAVLGLVATVEFGLPSLVSVMAAGVAGGLWGSLGQRLTFDVCEHGLQRRQPGVGGTQFTPWEQFDGYRETDGAVVLERRWWVDHRLAADEVPRAARDALEAAIGG
;
A
#
# COMPACT_ATOMS: atom_id res chain seq x y z
N MET A 1 10.13 10.74 -9.71
CA MET A 1 10.72 11.55 -10.81
C MET A 1 11.83 10.77 -11.52
N THR A 2 12.94 10.43 -10.85
CA THR A 2 14.07 9.67 -11.43
C THR A 2 13.68 8.35 -12.11
N GLY A 3 12.74 7.58 -11.56
CA GLY A 3 12.28 6.34 -12.19
C GLY A 3 11.57 6.50 -13.53
N VAL A 4 10.81 7.59 -13.68
CA VAL A 4 10.13 7.91 -14.94
C VAL A 4 11.16 8.27 -16.01
N TYR A 5 12.21 8.99 -15.64
CA TYR A 5 13.32 9.31 -16.56
C TYR A 5 14.10 8.08 -17.00
N VAL A 6 14.39 7.14 -16.09
CA VAL A 6 15.07 5.88 -16.42
C VAL A 6 14.20 5.01 -17.35
N ALA A 7 12.89 4.92 -17.07
CA ALA A 7 11.96 4.20 -17.93
C ALA A 7 11.82 4.83 -19.32
N LEU A 8 11.75 6.17 -19.40
CA LEU A 8 11.71 6.89 -20.67
C LEU A 8 13.02 6.77 -21.46
N LEU A 9 14.18 6.80 -20.79
CA LEU A 9 15.49 6.56 -21.41
C LEU A 9 15.61 5.14 -21.95
N ALA A 10 15.19 4.13 -21.18
CA ALA A 10 15.21 2.74 -21.63
C ALA A 10 14.27 2.52 -22.83
N CYS A 11 13.07 3.11 -22.81
CA CYS A 11 12.15 3.11 -23.96
C CYS A 11 12.74 3.81 -25.19
N GLY A 12 13.42 4.95 -25.00
CA GLY A 12 14.06 5.69 -26.09
C GLY A 12 15.25 4.96 -26.70
N VAL A 13 16.10 4.32 -25.89
CA VAL A 13 17.26 3.57 -26.39
C VAL A 13 16.81 2.32 -27.15
N GLY A 14 15.85 1.56 -26.63
CA GLY A 14 15.42 0.36 -27.33
C GLY A 14 14.53 0.62 -28.55
N SER A 15 13.85 1.78 -28.63
CA SER A 15 13.15 2.16 -29.87
C SER A 15 14.13 2.50 -31.00
N VAL A 16 15.28 3.12 -30.66
CA VAL A 16 16.39 3.33 -31.60
C VAL A 16 17.03 2.02 -32.05
N LEU A 17 17.07 1.00 -31.18
CA LEU A 17 17.61 -0.33 -31.49
C LEU A 17 16.61 -1.25 -32.23
N GLY A 18 15.43 -0.76 -32.58
CA GLY A 18 14.41 -1.55 -33.29
C GLY A 18 13.82 -2.70 -32.47
N LEU A 19 13.93 -2.65 -31.14
CA LEU A 19 13.34 -3.66 -30.26
C LEU A 19 11.81 -3.59 -30.34
N GLU A 20 11.17 -4.75 -30.38
CA GLU A 20 9.72 -4.82 -30.28
C GLU A 20 9.23 -4.12 -29.02
N ARG A 21 8.11 -3.37 -29.13
CA ARG A 21 7.53 -2.59 -28.01
C ARG A 21 7.28 -3.44 -26.77
N ALA A 22 6.97 -4.73 -26.94
CA ALA A 22 6.80 -5.68 -25.85
C ALA A 22 8.10 -5.92 -25.07
N VAL A 23 9.24 -6.08 -25.76
CA VAL A 23 10.56 -6.27 -25.14
C VAL A 23 10.97 -5.01 -24.35
N LEU A 24 10.69 -3.84 -24.89
CA LEU A 24 10.92 -2.55 -24.22
C LEU A 24 10.12 -2.41 -22.92
N LEU A 25 8.83 -2.74 -22.96
CA LEU A 25 7.96 -2.68 -21.78
C LEU A 25 8.41 -3.67 -20.69
N VAL A 26 8.67 -4.93 -21.08
CA VAL A 26 9.11 -5.97 -20.13
C VAL A 26 10.51 -5.67 -19.58
N GLY A 27 11.45 -5.30 -20.43
CA GLY A 27 12.81 -4.93 -20.02
C GLY A 27 12.84 -3.69 -19.13
N GLY A 28 12.04 -2.67 -19.44
CA GLY A 28 11.88 -1.48 -18.60
C GLY A 28 11.28 -1.80 -17.22
N LEU A 29 10.23 -2.63 -17.19
CA LEU A 29 9.62 -3.10 -15.93
C LEU A 29 10.59 -3.92 -15.07
N LEU A 30 11.33 -4.85 -15.68
CA LEU A 30 12.32 -5.67 -14.98
C LEU A 30 13.48 -4.83 -14.47
N GLY A 31 14.04 -3.94 -15.30
CA GLY A 31 15.11 -3.02 -14.89
C GLY A 31 14.66 -2.12 -13.75
N TRP A 32 13.42 -1.63 -13.79
CA TRP A 32 12.82 -0.87 -12.69
C TRP A 32 12.66 -1.69 -11.41
N LEU A 33 12.21 -2.94 -11.50
CA LEU A 33 12.12 -3.83 -10.34
C LEU A 33 13.49 -4.10 -9.71
N VAL A 34 14.53 -4.28 -10.52
CA VAL A 34 15.90 -4.44 -10.00
C VAL A 34 16.34 -3.19 -9.24
N ILE A 35 16.09 -2.00 -9.78
CA ILE A 35 16.39 -0.74 -9.08
C ILE A 35 15.58 -0.62 -7.79
N ALA A 36 14.28 -0.91 -7.83
CA ALA A 36 13.41 -0.88 -6.65
C ALA A 36 13.88 -1.85 -5.57
N PHE A 37 14.23 -3.08 -5.96
CA PHE A 37 14.74 -4.11 -5.06
C PHE A 37 16.08 -3.69 -4.44
N ALA A 38 17.01 -3.18 -5.25
CA ALA A 38 18.30 -2.67 -4.79
C ALA A 38 18.13 -1.50 -3.79
N LEU A 39 17.14 -0.62 -4.03
CA LEU A 39 16.82 0.46 -3.09
C LEU A 39 16.15 -0.06 -1.81
N THR A 40 15.32 -1.10 -1.86
CA THR A 40 14.76 -1.70 -0.63
C THR A 40 15.82 -2.36 0.25
N ALA A 41 16.89 -2.88 -0.35
CA ALA A 41 18.04 -3.39 0.41
C ALA A 41 18.85 -2.29 1.11
N ARG A 42 18.57 -1.00 0.82
CA ARG A 42 19.26 0.16 1.41
C ARG A 42 18.28 1.06 2.18
N PRO A 43 17.71 0.59 3.30
CA PRO A 43 16.68 1.32 4.06
C PRO A 43 17.14 2.70 4.55
N TRP A 44 18.45 2.87 4.83
CA TRP A 44 19.05 4.14 5.22
C TRP A 44 18.86 5.27 4.18
N VAL A 45 18.86 4.95 2.88
CA VAL A 45 18.65 5.93 1.81
C VAL A 45 17.27 6.57 1.93
N TRP A 46 16.27 5.77 2.30
CA TRP A 46 14.88 6.22 2.46
C TRP A 46 14.67 7.07 3.71
N VAL A 47 15.38 6.75 4.80
CA VAL A 47 15.39 7.54 6.03
C VAL A 47 16.00 8.91 5.76
N VAL A 48 17.17 8.97 5.12
CA VAL A 48 17.84 10.23 4.77
C VAL A 48 17.00 11.09 3.82
N LEU A 49 16.32 10.46 2.86
CA LEU A 49 15.42 11.18 1.95
C LEU A 49 14.12 11.67 2.63
N GLY A 50 13.81 11.24 3.86
CA GLY A 50 12.61 11.63 4.60
C GLY A 50 11.30 11.29 3.88
N ARG A 51 11.33 10.40 2.89
CA ARG A 51 10.22 10.20 1.94
C ARG A 51 9.81 8.74 1.88
N GLN A 52 9.14 8.29 2.94
CA GLN A 52 8.40 7.02 2.98
C GLN A 52 7.46 6.86 1.78
N ARG A 53 6.91 7.96 1.24
CA ARG A 53 6.03 7.96 0.06
C ARG A 53 6.72 7.49 -1.22
N LEU A 54 8.05 7.49 -1.29
CA LEU A 54 8.75 6.97 -2.47
C LEU A 54 8.80 5.43 -2.48
N LEU A 55 8.56 4.76 -1.34
CA LEU A 55 8.50 3.30 -1.26
C LEU A 55 7.26 2.69 -1.93
N SER A 56 6.21 3.48 -2.17
CA SER A 56 5.04 3.03 -2.95
C SER A 56 5.22 3.20 -4.45
N VAL A 57 6.23 3.95 -4.90
CA VAL A 57 6.49 4.20 -6.33
C VAL A 57 6.74 2.90 -7.09
N PRO A 58 7.54 1.93 -6.60
CA PRO A 58 7.72 0.65 -7.28
C PRO A 58 6.40 -0.08 -7.57
N ALA A 59 5.51 -0.17 -6.59
CA ALA A 59 4.22 -0.82 -6.75
C ALA A 59 3.33 -0.04 -7.74
N ILE A 60 3.19 1.28 -7.57
CA ILE A 60 2.34 2.12 -8.44
C ILE A 60 2.82 2.08 -9.89
N VAL A 61 4.14 2.15 -10.11
CA VAL A 61 4.75 2.11 -11.45
C VAL A 61 4.58 0.75 -12.11
N ALA A 62 4.57 -0.36 -11.36
CA ALA A 62 4.28 -1.69 -11.91
C ALA A 62 2.79 -1.87 -12.25
N PHE A 63 1.90 -1.26 -11.47
CA PHE A 63 0.45 -1.31 -11.69
C PHE A 63 0.01 -0.63 -12.99
N GLY A 64 0.59 0.52 -13.34
CA GLY A 64 0.20 1.27 -14.54
C GLY A 64 0.29 0.46 -15.84
N PRO A 65 1.47 -0.11 -16.18
CA PRO A 65 1.64 -0.97 -17.34
C PRO A 65 0.83 -2.27 -17.28
N ALA A 66 0.64 -2.86 -16.09
CA ALA A 66 -0.21 -4.05 -15.94
C ALA A 66 -1.68 -3.76 -16.27
N ILE A 67 -2.20 -2.61 -15.81
CA ILE A 67 -3.56 -2.14 -16.15
C ILE A 67 -3.64 -1.80 -17.64
N GLY A 68 -2.65 -1.09 -18.18
CA GLY A 68 -2.60 -0.74 -19.60
C GLY A 68 -2.58 -1.95 -20.52
N LEU A 69 -1.76 -2.96 -20.18
CA LEU A 69 -1.68 -4.22 -20.92
C LEU A 69 -2.99 -5.00 -20.83
N ALA A 70 -3.60 -5.09 -19.64
CA ALA A 70 -4.88 -5.76 -19.47
C ALA A 70 -6.01 -5.09 -20.29
N MET A 71 -6.04 -3.75 -20.33
CA MET A 71 -7.02 -3.00 -21.14
C MET A 71 -6.77 -3.18 -22.64
N ALA A 72 -5.51 -3.19 -23.08
CA ALA A 72 -5.16 -3.38 -24.49
C ALA A 72 -5.46 -4.81 -24.99
N LEU A 73 -5.24 -5.81 -24.14
CA LEU A 73 -5.62 -7.21 -24.33
C LEU A 73 -7.13 -7.35 -24.51
N GLN A 74 -7.89 -6.67 -23.68
CA GLN A 74 -9.34 -6.84 -23.63
C GLN A 74 -10.09 -6.08 -24.71
N THR A 75 -9.54 -4.97 -25.20
CA THR A 75 -10.11 -4.20 -26.31
C THR A 75 -9.77 -4.79 -27.68
N GLY A 76 -9.01 -5.89 -27.74
CA GLY A 76 -8.58 -6.53 -28.99
C GLY A 76 -7.62 -5.68 -29.82
N VAL A 77 -7.13 -4.56 -29.27
CA VAL A 77 -6.19 -3.63 -29.94
C VAL A 77 -4.85 -4.32 -30.20
N ILE A 78 -4.50 -5.30 -29.37
CA ILE A 78 -3.35 -6.18 -29.58
C ILE A 78 -3.93 -7.58 -29.77
N GLY A 79 -3.79 -8.16 -30.97
CA GLY A 79 -4.25 -9.52 -31.27
C GLY A 79 -3.64 -10.54 -30.29
N ASP A 80 -4.33 -11.68 -30.10
CA ASP A 80 -4.01 -12.82 -29.20
C ASP A 80 -2.70 -12.66 -28.42
N VAL A 81 -2.68 -11.75 -27.43
CA VAL A 81 -1.50 -11.61 -26.59
C VAL A 81 -1.47 -12.86 -25.73
N TRP A 82 -0.38 -13.61 -25.86
CA TRP A 82 -0.17 -14.87 -25.17
C TRP A 82 -0.44 -14.71 -23.66
N ARG A 83 -1.21 -15.63 -23.08
CA ARG A 83 -1.60 -15.65 -21.64
C ARG A 83 -0.42 -15.46 -20.67
N THR A 84 0.81 -15.73 -21.13
CA THR A 84 2.08 -15.53 -20.42
C THR A 84 2.32 -14.07 -20.08
N SER A 85 1.96 -13.13 -20.96
CA SER A 85 2.12 -11.70 -20.71
C SER A 85 1.30 -11.24 -19.49
N LEU A 86 0.07 -11.75 -19.36
CA LEU A 86 -0.80 -11.49 -18.22
C LEU A 86 -0.26 -12.12 -16.94
N TYR A 87 0.20 -13.38 -16.99
CA TYR A 87 0.84 -14.02 -15.84
C TYR A 87 2.10 -13.27 -15.39
N VAL A 88 2.91 -12.79 -16.34
CA VAL A 88 4.10 -11.98 -16.05
C VAL A 88 3.68 -10.67 -15.39
N SER A 89 2.70 -9.93 -15.92
CA SER A 89 2.23 -8.69 -15.28
C SER A 89 1.69 -8.91 -13.87
N VAL A 90 0.92 -9.97 -13.63
CA VAL A 90 0.44 -10.32 -12.29
C VAL A 90 1.62 -10.64 -11.37
N ALA A 91 2.59 -11.43 -11.82
CA ALA A 91 3.78 -11.75 -11.05
C ALA A 91 4.59 -10.48 -10.70
N LEU A 92 4.75 -9.54 -11.63
CA LEU A 92 5.44 -8.26 -11.40
C LEU A 92 4.70 -7.39 -10.38
N VAL A 93 3.35 -7.36 -10.43
CA VAL A 93 2.53 -6.65 -9.44
C VAL A 93 2.71 -7.27 -8.05
N LEU A 94 2.64 -8.61 -7.94
CA LEU A 94 2.84 -9.32 -6.67
C LEU A 94 4.24 -9.06 -6.10
N LEU A 95 5.28 -9.10 -6.94
CA LEU A 95 6.65 -8.74 -6.55
C LEU A 95 6.73 -7.29 -6.07
N GLY A 96 6.12 -6.35 -6.79
CA GLY A 96 6.08 -4.94 -6.40
C GLY A 96 5.41 -4.72 -5.04
N VAL A 97 4.30 -5.41 -4.77
CA VAL A 97 3.63 -5.41 -3.46
C VAL A 97 4.54 -5.99 -2.38
N GLY A 98 5.21 -7.12 -2.66
CA GLY A 98 6.16 -7.73 -1.72
C GLY A 98 7.33 -6.80 -1.38
N ILE A 99 7.91 -6.14 -2.38
CA ILE A 99 8.96 -5.12 -2.22
C ILE A 99 8.44 -3.94 -1.38
N GLN A 100 7.22 -3.47 -1.64
CA GLN A 100 6.62 -2.40 -0.86
C GLN A 100 6.44 -2.80 0.60
N VAL A 101 5.87 -3.98 0.89
CA VAL A 101 5.62 -4.46 2.26
C VAL A 101 6.92 -4.67 3.04
N THR A 102 7.93 -5.27 2.39
CA THR A 102 9.25 -5.48 3.00
C THR A 102 9.98 -4.16 3.21
N GLY A 103 9.97 -3.26 2.22
CA GLY A 103 10.58 -1.95 2.30
C GLY A 103 9.96 -1.05 3.36
N THR A 104 8.62 -1.01 3.47
CA THR A 104 7.94 -0.25 4.53
C THR A 104 8.25 -0.81 5.92
N SER A 105 8.35 -2.13 6.04
CA SER A 105 8.68 -2.77 7.30
C SER A 105 10.14 -2.54 7.70
N ALA A 106 11.08 -2.59 6.75
CA ALA A 106 12.49 -2.29 6.99
C ALA A 106 12.68 -0.82 7.39
N TYR A 107 12.04 0.10 6.67
CA TYR A 107 12.01 1.52 7.02
C TYR A 107 11.44 1.72 8.43
N ALA A 108 10.30 1.10 8.74
CA ALA A 108 9.64 1.23 10.03
C ALA A 108 10.52 0.74 11.19
N ARG A 109 11.30 -0.33 11.00
CA ARG A 109 12.24 -0.82 12.02
C ARG A 109 13.41 0.14 12.25
N GLN A 110 13.92 0.76 11.19
CA GLN A 110 15.06 1.65 11.28
C GLN A 110 14.69 3.05 11.79
N ALA A 111 13.52 3.56 11.39
CA ALA A 111 13.08 4.90 11.75
C ALA A 111 12.42 4.99 13.14
N ALA A 112 11.97 3.86 13.72
CA ALA A 112 11.22 3.88 14.98
C ALA A 112 12.05 4.29 16.20
N GLY A 113 13.34 3.93 16.23
CA GLY A 113 14.15 4.04 17.45
C GLY A 113 13.75 3.00 18.50
N ASP A 114 14.05 3.29 19.77
CA ASP A 114 13.75 2.39 20.88
C ASP A 114 12.24 2.33 21.17
N ARG A 115 11.76 1.14 21.56
CA ARG A 115 10.35 0.93 21.92
C ARG A 115 10.16 1.18 23.41
N SER A 116 9.22 2.05 23.76
CA SER A 116 8.87 2.33 25.16
C SER A 116 7.71 1.45 25.64
N ILE A 117 6.61 1.39 24.87
CA ILE A 117 5.41 0.64 25.24
C ILE A 117 4.74 0.02 24.02
N SER A 118 4.21 -1.20 24.20
CA SER A 118 3.49 -1.96 23.18
C SER A 118 2.12 -2.38 23.73
N TRP A 119 1.08 -2.23 22.94
CA TRP A 119 -0.26 -2.73 23.27
C TRP A 119 -1.01 -3.21 22.03
N GLU A 120 -2.02 -4.05 22.24
CA GLU A 120 -2.93 -4.48 21.19
C GLU A 120 -4.26 -3.77 21.34
N CYS A 121 -4.75 -3.20 20.24
CA CYS A 121 -6.03 -2.50 20.21
C CYS A 121 -6.74 -2.77 18.89
N ARG A 122 -8.05 -2.90 18.93
CA ARG A 122 -8.92 -2.96 17.76
C ARG A 122 -9.20 -1.55 17.25
N ALA A 123 -9.46 -1.46 15.95
CA ALA A 123 -9.99 -0.23 15.37
C ALA A 123 -11.31 0.18 16.07
N ASP A 124 -11.56 1.49 16.19
CA ASP A 124 -12.83 2.02 16.69
C ASP A 124 -14.04 1.43 15.93
N ALA A 125 -15.19 1.32 16.60
CA ALA A 125 -16.47 0.90 16.04
C ALA A 125 -16.85 1.73 14.81
N THR A 126 -16.59 3.04 14.80
CA THR A 126 -16.86 3.92 13.65
C THR A 126 -16.00 3.54 12.45
N ARG A 127 -14.71 3.30 12.67
CA ARG A 127 -13.78 2.86 11.62
C ARG A 127 -14.14 1.48 11.10
N ARG A 128 -14.57 0.55 11.97
CA ARG A 128 -15.09 -0.77 11.57
C ARG A 128 -16.35 -0.64 10.70
N ARG A 129 -17.31 0.21 11.07
CA ARG A 129 -18.51 0.48 10.26
C ARG A 129 -18.16 1.05 8.89
N ARG A 130 -17.28 2.06 8.83
CA ARG A 130 -16.82 2.64 7.57
C ARG A 130 -16.09 1.62 6.70
N THR A 131 -15.21 0.80 7.29
CA THR A 131 -14.48 -0.25 6.57
C THR A 131 -15.44 -1.30 6.02
N ARG A 132 -16.45 -1.73 6.81
CA ARG A 132 -17.54 -2.59 6.34
C ARG A 132 -18.28 -1.97 5.17
N LEU A 133 -18.70 -0.72 5.29
CA LEU A 133 -19.43 -0.02 4.22
C LEU A 133 -18.61 0.09 2.93
N VAL A 134 -17.36 0.51 3.02
CA VAL A 134 -16.45 0.57 1.87
C VAL A 134 -16.24 -0.82 1.27
N SER A 135 -16.10 -1.85 2.10
CA SER A 135 -15.96 -3.22 1.61
C SER A 135 -17.21 -3.76 0.93
N TRP A 136 -18.40 -3.38 1.40
CA TRP A 136 -19.66 -3.71 0.75
C TRP A 136 -19.81 -2.99 -0.59
N ILE A 137 -19.43 -1.72 -0.66
CA ILE A 137 -19.41 -0.97 -1.92
C ILE A 137 -18.43 -1.63 -2.89
N ALA A 138 -17.22 -1.98 -2.45
CA ALA A 138 -16.24 -2.67 -3.28
C ALA A 138 -16.76 -4.04 -3.76
N ALA A 139 -17.43 -4.81 -2.89
CA ALA A 139 -18.06 -6.08 -3.26
C ALA A 139 -19.19 -5.88 -4.29
N LEU A 140 -20.03 -4.85 -4.11
CA LEU A 140 -21.10 -4.51 -5.06
C LEU A 140 -20.53 -4.13 -6.42
N VAL A 141 -19.49 -3.29 -6.45
CA VAL A 141 -18.77 -2.93 -7.68
C VAL A 141 -18.17 -4.17 -8.35
N ALA A 142 -17.63 -5.11 -7.56
CA ALA A 142 -17.10 -6.36 -8.09
C ALA A 142 -18.19 -7.21 -8.75
N VAL A 143 -19.36 -7.34 -8.12
CA VAL A 143 -20.51 -8.09 -8.66
C VAL A 143 -21.07 -7.41 -9.91
N LEU A 144 -21.31 -6.10 -9.87
CA LEU A 144 -21.79 -5.35 -11.04
C LEU A 144 -20.80 -5.40 -12.20
N GLY A 145 -19.50 -5.28 -11.91
CA GLY A 145 -18.45 -5.42 -12.91
C GLY A 145 -18.40 -6.83 -13.50
N LEU A 146 -18.64 -7.87 -12.70
CA LEU A 146 -18.72 -9.26 -13.18
C LEU A 146 -19.91 -9.45 -14.12
N VAL A 147 -21.11 -8.99 -13.73
CA VAL A 147 -22.31 -9.04 -14.59
C VAL A 147 -22.06 -8.27 -15.89
N ALA A 148 -21.45 -7.08 -15.79
CA ALA A 148 -21.11 -6.27 -16.95
C ALA A 148 -20.06 -6.94 -17.87
N THR A 149 -19.14 -7.72 -17.29
CA THR A 149 -18.18 -8.53 -18.05
C THR A 149 -18.91 -9.64 -18.83
N VAL A 150 -19.84 -10.33 -18.19
CA VAL A 150 -20.56 -11.46 -18.78
C VAL A 150 -21.53 -11.00 -19.88
N GLU A 151 -22.28 -9.93 -19.62
CA GLU A 151 -23.33 -9.44 -20.53
C GLU A 151 -22.78 -8.56 -21.66
N PHE A 152 -21.76 -7.74 -21.38
CA PHE A 152 -21.28 -6.72 -22.32
C PHE A 152 -19.81 -6.88 -22.72
N GLY A 153 -19.14 -7.96 -22.30
CA GLY A 153 -17.72 -8.19 -22.59
C GLY A 153 -16.77 -7.17 -21.94
N LEU A 154 -17.25 -6.41 -20.95
CA LEU A 154 -16.50 -5.31 -20.34
C LEU A 154 -15.30 -5.78 -19.50
N PRO A 155 -14.34 -4.88 -19.22
CA PRO A 155 -13.15 -5.21 -18.45
C PRO A 155 -13.32 -5.88 -17.08
N SER A 156 -12.91 -7.16 -16.97
CA SER A 156 -13.02 -7.95 -15.73
C SER A 156 -11.99 -7.57 -14.68
N LEU A 157 -10.94 -6.85 -15.09
CA LEU A 157 -9.88 -6.40 -14.19
C LEU A 157 -10.43 -5.53 -13.06
N VAL A 158 -11.41 -4.67 -13.35
CA VAL A 158 -12.04 -3.81 -12.34
C VAL A 158 -12.75 -4.67 -11.30
N SER A 159 -13.44 -5.71 -11.73
CA SER A 159 -14.16 -6.65 -10.86
C SER A 159 -13.21 -7.45 -9.97
N VAL A 160 -12.10 -7.94 -10.54
CA VAL A 160 -11.06 -8.69 -9.80
C VAL A 160 -10.37 -7.79 -8.77
N MET A 161 -10.03 -6.56 -9.16
CA MET A 161 -9.42 -5.57 -8.25
C MET A 161 -10.39 -5.20 -7.13
N ALA A 162 -11.66 -4.94 -7.45
CA ALA A 162 -12.69 -4.62 -6.46
C ALA A 162 -12.94 -5.80 -5.51
N ALA A 163 -12.96 -7.04 -6.00
CA ALA A 163 -13.06 -8.25 -5.19
C ALA A 163 -11.84 -8.43 -4.27
N GLY A 164 -10.62 -8.19 -4.78
CA GLY A 164 -9.40 -8.23 -3.99
C GLY A 164 -9.38 -7.18 -2.88
N VAL A 165 -9.81 -5.95 -3.18
CA VAL A 165 -9.96 -4.87 -2.18
C VAL A 165 -11.02 -5.24 -1.15
N ALA A 166 -12.19 -5.75 -1.57
CA ALA A 166 -13.23 -6.20 -0.66
C ALA A 166 -12.72 -7.31 0.27
N GLY A 167 -12.07 -8.35 -0.28
CA GLY A 167 -11.50 -9.44 0.49
C GLY A 167 -10.43 -8.99 1.48
N GLY A 168 -9.53 -8.09 1.07
CA GLY A 168 -8.52 -7.50 1.95
C GLY A 168 -9.12 -6.67 3.08
N LEU A 169 -10.13 -5.85 2.77
CA LEU A 169 -10.85 -5.09 3.79
C LEU A 169 -11.62 -6.02 4.74
N TRP A 170 -12.24 -7.09 4.25
CA TRP A 170 -12.90 -8.11 5.08
C TRP A 170 -11.92 -8.84 6.00
N GLY A 171 -10.77 -9.25 5.49
CA GLY A 171 -9.71 -9.86 6.30
C GLY A 171 -9.20 -8.92 7.39
N SER A 172 -9.22 -7.61 7.15
CA SER A 172 -8.84 -6.60 8.16
C SER A 172 -9.93 -6.36 9.22
N LEU A 173 -11.19 -6.69 8.94
CA LEU A 173 -12.32 -6.48 9.86
C LEU A 173 -12.26 -7.49 11.01
N GLY A 174 -11.77 -7.05 12.16
CA GLY A 174 -11.73 -7.84 13.39
C GLY A 174 -10.33 -8.22 13.85
N GLN A 175 -9.30 -7.91 13.05
CA GLN A 175 -7.92 -8.07 13.50
C GLN A 175 -7.59 -7.06 14.61
N ARG A 176 -6.93 -7.56 15.65
CA ARG A 176 -6.26 -6.71 16.63
C ARG A 176 -5.02 -6.10 15.99
N LEU A 177 -4.78 -4.83 16.20
CA LEU A 177 -3.61 -4.12 15.72
C LEU A 177 -2.66 -3.95 16.90
N THR A 178 -1.39 -4.28 16.73
CA THR A 178 -0.38 -3.98 17.74
C THR A 178 0.16 -2.59 17.47
N PHE A 179 0.20 -1.75 18.50
CA PHE A 179 0.76 -0.42 18.48
C PHE A 179 1.97 -0.39 19.41
N ASP A 180 3.10 0.05 18.87
CA ASP A 180 4.32 0.31 19.63
C ASP A 180 4.56 1.82 19.62
N VAL A 181 4.59 2.45 20.78
CA VAL A 181 5.14 3.81 20.93
C VAL A 181 6.65 3.67 20.91
N CYS A 182 7.28 4.38 19.99
CA CYS A 182 8.72 4.39 19.82
C CYS A 182 9.23 5.82 19.96
N GLU A 183 10.53 5.96 20.14
CA GLU A 183 11.20 7.26 20.35
C GLU A 183 10.80 8.31 19.31
N HIS A 184 10.76 7.95 18.02
CA HIS A 184 10.51 8.89 16.93
C HIS A 184 9.09 8.82 16.35
N GLY A 185 8.24 7.91 16.83
CA GLY A 185 6.88 7.80 16.30
C GLY A 185 6.09 6.61 16.79
N LEU A 186 4.91 6.44 16.19
CA LEU A 186 4.01 5.32 16.44
C LEU A 186 4.21 4.25 15.36
N GLN A 187 4.54 3.04 15.78
CA GLN A 187 4.60 1.87 14.92
C GLN A 187 3.32 1.05 15.06
N ARG A 188 2.71 0.69 13.93
CA ARG A 188 1.51 -0.16 13.83
C ARG A 188 1.85 -1.46 13.12
N ARG A 189 1.48 -2.58 13.71
CA ARG A 189 1.60 -3.92 13.12
C ARG A 189 0.23 -4.54 12.99
N GLN A 190 0.00 -5.14 11.82
CA GLN A 190 -1.21 -5.89 11.56
C GLN A 190 -0.88 -7.38 11.45
N PRO A 191 -1.39 -8.23 12.37
CA PRO A 191 -1.14 -9.66 12.34
C PRO A 191 -1.67 -10.28 11.04
N GLY A 192 -0.87 -11.14 10.41
CA GLY A 192 -1.22 -11.83 9.17
C GLY A 192 -0.93 -11.07 7.86
N VAL A 193 -0.80 -9.74 7.89
CA VAL A 193 -0.47 -8.95 6.68
C VAL A 193 1.05 -8.72 6.53
N GLY A 194 1.84 -9.04 7.55
CA GLY A 194 3.31 -8.93 7.54
C GLY A 194 3.86 -7.50 7.45
N GLY A 195 3.00 -6.51 7.20
CA GLY A 195 3.36 -5.11 7.08
C GLY A 195 3.45 -4.40 8.43
N THR A 196 4.59 -3.75 8.66
CA THR A 196 4.76 -2.79 9.76
C THR A 196 4.69 -1.37 9.18
N GLN A 197 3.82 -0.54 9.72
CA GLN A 197 3.68 0.86 9.33
C GLN A 197 4.23 1.74 10.45
N PHE A 198 5.13 2.66 10.12
CA PHE A 198 5.63 3.67 11.05
C PHE A 198 5.06 5.04 10.65
N THR A 199 4.60 5.79 11.65
CA THR A 199 4.13 7.17 11.53
C THR A 199 4.92 8.02 12.53
N PRO A 200 5.75 8.96 12.09
CA PRO A 200 6.56 9.78 12.97
C PRO A 200 5.72 10.82 13.71
N TRP A 201 6.20 11.30 14.88
CA TRP A 201 5.42 12.16 15.78
C TRP A 201 4.99 13.48 15.12
N GLU A 202 5.82 14.05 14.24
CA GLU A 202 5.54 15.33 13.58
C GLU A 202 4.38 15.27 12.58
N GLN A 203 3.83 14.08 12.32
CA GLN A 203 2.63 13.91 11.49
C GLN A 203 1.33 13.91 12.28
N PHE A 204 1.39 13.94 13.61
CA PHE A 204 0.24 14.07 14.49
C PHE A 204 0.08 15.53 14.88
N ASP A 205 -1.12 16.07 14.71
CA ASP A 205 -1.44 17.45 15.06
C ASP A 205 -2.03 17.58 16.46
N GLY A 206 -2.51 16.47 17.02
CA GLY A 206 -3.17 16.49 18.32
C GLY A 206 -3.51 15.12 18.85
N TYR A 207 -3.71 15.09 20.17
CA TYR A 207 -4.20 13.96 20.94
C TYR A 207 -5.53 14.34 21.57
N ARG A 208 -6.57 13.53 21.34
CA ARG A 208 -7.89 13.76 21.92
C ARG A 208 -8.49 12.46 22.45
N GLU A 209 -8.86 12.47 23.72
CA GLU A 209 -9.67 11.41 24.31
C GLU A 209 -11.16 11.73 24.16
N THR A 210 -11.94 10.74 23.73
CA THR A 210 -13.40 10.81 23.61
C THR A 210 -14.02 9.62 24.33
N ASP A 211 -15.32 9.67 24.65
CA ASP A 211 -16.03 8.69 25.49
C ASP A 211 -15.90 7.21 25.08
N GLY A 212 -15.45 6.93 23.85
CA GLY A 212 -15.19 5.56 23.39
C GLY A 212 -13.92 5.38 22.56
N ALA A 213 -13.14 6.44 22.33
CA ALA A 213 -11.96 6.34 21.49
C ALA A 213 -10.84 7.31 21.88
N VAL A 214 -9.61 6.82 21.76
CA VAL A 214 -8.42 7.67 21.70
C VAL A 214 -8.20 8.04 20.23
N VAL A 215 -8.25 9.34 19.94
CA VAL A 215 -8.13 9.90 18.59
C VAL A 215 -6.78 10.59 18.47
N LEU A 216 -5.97 10.12 17.52
CA LEU A 216 -4.74 10.78 17.12
C LEU A 216 -5.02 11.52 15.81
N GLU A 217 -5.06 12.85 15.88
CA GLU A 217 -5.39 13.74 14.76
C GLU A 217 -4.18 13.91 13.83
N ARG A 218 -4.41 13.97 12.53
CA ARG A 218 -3.34 14.12 11.52
C ARG A 218 -3.67 15.21 10.51
N ARG A 219 -2.69 16.06 10.21
CA ARG A 219 -2.85 17.27 9.38
C ARG A 219 -3.48 17.12 8.00
N TRP A 220 -3.27 15.98 7.36
CA TRP A 220 -3.66 15.77 5.96
C TRP A 220 -4.29 14.39 5.72
N TRP A 221 -4.60 13.65 6.79
CA TRP A 221 -5.00 12.24 6.70
C TRP A 221 -6.12 11.92 7.67
N VAL A 222 -6.74 10.75 7.47
CA VAL A 222 -7.77 10.23 8.36
C VAL A 222 -7.17 9.97 9.75
N ASP A 223 -7.85 10.48 10.78
CA ASP A 223 -7.48 10.30 12.18
C ASP A 223 -7.33 8.82 12.56
N HIS A 224 -6.35 8.54 13.42
CA HIS A 224 -6.19 7.23 14.01
C HIS A 224 -7.08 7.12 15.24
N ARG A 225 -8.18 6.37 15.10
CA ARG A 225 -9.13 6.08 16.19
C ARG A 225 -8.91 4.69 16.76
N LEU A 226 -8.54 4.65 18.03
CA LEU A 226 -8.29 3.46 18.84
C LEU A 226 -9.43 3.31 19.86
N ALA A 227 -9.89 2.09 20.11
CA ALA A 227 -10.93 1.84 21.13
C ALA A 227 -10.35 2.16 22.52
N ALA A 228 -10.93 3.15 23.23
CA ALA A 228 -10.32 3.70 24.44
C ALA A 228 -10.16 2.65 25.55
N ASP A 229 -11.16 1.78 25.72
CA ASP A 229 -11.18 0.67 26.68
C ASP A 229 -10.04 -0.34 26.48
N GLU A 230 -9.49 -0.43 25.27
CA GLU A 230 -8.38 -1.32 24.93
C GLU A 230 -7.00 -0.61 24.97
N VAL A 231 -6.94 0.71 25.23
CA VAL A 231 -5.67 1.45 25.36
C VAL A 231 -5.26 1.56 26.84
N PRO A 232 -4.16 0.92 27.28
CA PRO A 232 -3.69 0.99 28.66
C PRO A 232 -3.35 2.42 29.07
N ARG A 233 -3.56 2.76 30.35
CA ARG A 233 -3.27 4.10 30.89
C ARG A 233 -1.84 4.56 30.58
N ALA A 234 -0.84 3.71 30.81
CA ALA A 234 0.56 4.02 30.50
C ALA A 234 0.80 4.35 29.01
N ALA A 235 0.02 3.78 28.09
CA ALA A 235 0.11 4.11 26.67
C ALA A 235 -0.55 5.46 26.36
N ARG A 236 -1.63 5.80 27.05
CA ARG A 236 -2.27 7.13 26.95
C ARG A 236 -1.34 8.22 27.45
N ASP A 237 -0.75 8.03 28.63
CA ASP A 237 0.19 8.97 29.23
C ASP A 237 1.41 9.18 28.30
N ALA A 238 1.92 8.10 27.68
CA ALA A 238 3.01 8.18 26.71
C ALA A 238 2.61 8.90 25.40
N LEU A 239 1.39 8.70 24.91
CA LEU A 239 0.87 9.38 23.73
C LEU A 239 0.65 10.88 23.98
N GLU A 240 0.10 11.22 25.15
CA GLU A 240 -0.10 12.60 25.57
C GLU A 240 1.25 13.32 25.75
N ALA A 241 2.23 12.67 26.38
CA ALA A 241 3.58 13.23 26.52
C ALA A 241 4.31 13.43 25.18
N ALA A 242 4.05 12.56 24.18
CA ALA A 242 4.71 12.64 22.88
C ALA A 242 4.06 13.63 21.90
N ILE A 243 2.75 13.87 22.00
CA ILE A 243 1.97 14.66 21.03
C ILE A 243 1.46 16.00 21.64
N GLY A 244 1.20 16.03 22.94
CA GLY A 244 0.57 17.16 23.63
C GLY A 244 1.54 18.19 24.24
N GLY A 245 2.86 17.94 24.15
CA GLY A 245 3.90 18.91 24.51
C GLY A 245 4.20 19.88 23.39
#